data_AF-A0A7W4EBI4-F1
#
_entry.id   AF-A0A7W4EBI4-F1
#
_cell.length_a   1.000
_cell.length_b   1.000
_cell.length_c   1.000
_cell.angle_alpha   90.00
_cell.angle_beta   90.00
_cell.angle_gamma   90.00
#
_symmetry.space_group_name_H-M   'P 1'
#
loop_
_entity.id
_entity.type
_entity.pdbx_description
1 polymer ?
#
loop_
_entity_poly.entity_id
_entity_poly.type
_entity_poly.pdbx_seq_one_letter_code
_entity_poly.pdbx_strand_id
1 'polypeptide(L)'
;MKNNNQHLAEAHEEDFLNDLLMQAGFNPEEDNFEELKDELEPILIDRIMVRVFEKLTEPQRKEVMKLFDAEKEAEALEKIEKLIPNYDEFLAGVFEEFQEEYLANMELSEEDEK
;
A
#
# COMPACT_ATOMS: atom_id res chain seq x y z
N MET A 1 7.10 10.20 -21.87
CA MET A 1 5.66 9.92 -21.72
C MET A 1 5.43 9.73 -20.24
N LYS A 2 4.59 10.54 -19.59
CA LYS A 2 4.30 10.37 -18.16
C LYS A 2 3.58 9.04 -18.00
N ASN A 3 4.04 8.20 -17.09
CA ASN A 3 3.48 6.87 -16.91
C ASN A 3 2.19 7.04 -16.10
N ASN A 4 1.04 7.04 -16.78
CA ASN A 4 -0.25 7.34 -16.16
C ASN A 4 -0.62 6.36 -15.02
N ASN A 5 -0.03 5.16 -15.01
CA ASN A 5 -0.36 4.12 -14.04
C ASN A 5 0.32 4.33 -12.68
N GLN A 6 1.51 4.97 -12.62
CA GLN A 6 2.15 5.31 -11.34
C GLN A 6 1.30 6.33 -10.57
N HIS A 7 0.81 7.35 -11.26
CA HIS A 7 -0.08 8.35 -10.67
C HIS A 7 -1.45 7.80 -10.24
N LEU A 8 -1.90 6.69 -10.84
CA LEU A 8 -3.12 6.02 -10.41
C LEU A 8 -2.89 5.25 -9.10
N ALA A 9 -1.79 4.50 -8.99
CA ALA A 9 -1.44 3.80 -7.75
C ALA A 9 -1.19 4.79 -6.59
N GLU A 10 -0.42 5.86 -6.83
CA GLU A 10 -0.16 6.93 -5.85
C GLU A 10 -1.47 7.57 -5.36
N ALA A 11 -2.41 7.87 -6.26
CA ALA A 11 -3.71 8.43 -5.88
C ALA A 11 -4.57 7.46 -5.08
N HIS A 12 -4.53 6.15 -5.40
CA HIS A 12 -5.26 5.13 -4.66
C HIS A 12 -4.70 4.91 -3.24
N GLU A 13 -3.39 5.03 -3.07
CA GLU A 13 -2.70 4.91 -1.77
C GLU A 13 -2.99 6.14 -0.88
N GLU A 14 -2.90 7.35 -1.43
CA GLU A 14 -3.18 8.59 -0.69
C GLU A 14 -4.64 8.66 -0.21
N ASP A 15 -5.60 8.36 -1.10
CA ASP A 15 -7.02 8.33 -0.75
C ASP A 15 -7.31 7.27 0.33
N PHE A 16 -6.69 6.09 0.24
CA PHE A 16 -6.84 5.03 1.23
C PHE A 16 -6.31 5.45 2.61
N LEU A 17 -5.11 6.03 2.69
CA LEU A 17 -4.53 6.45 3.98
C LEU A 17 -5.35 7.56 4.62
N ASN A 18 -5.91 8.49 3.84
CA ASN A 18 -6.82 9.50 4.34
C ASN A 18 -8.06 8.86 4.98
N ASP A 19 -8.71 7.93 4.27
CA ASP A 19 -9.90 7.24 4.76
C ASP A 19 -9.60 6.38 6.00
N LEU A 20 -8.44 5.73 6.05
CA LEU A 20 -7.99 4.93 7.18
C LEU A 20 -7.82 5.77 8.44
N LEU A 21 -7.11 6.89 8.34
CA LEU A 21 -6.86 7.78 9.48
C LEU A 21 -8.16 8.41 9.99
N MET A 22 -9.07 8.81 9.10
CA MET A 22 -10.40 9.30 9.50
C MET A 22 -11.21 8.22 10.22
N GLN A 23 -11.15 6.97 9.76
CA GLN A 23 -11.82 5.84 10.43
C GLN A 23 -11.21 5.52 11.79
N ALA A 24 -9.90 5.70 11.94
CA ALA A 24 -9.19 5.56 13.21
C ALA A 24 -9.45 6.73 14.18
N GLY A 25 -10.24 7.74 13.78
CA GLY A 25 -10.66 8.85 14.63
C GLY A 25 -9.77 10.09 14.56
N PHE A 26 -8.75 10.11 13.70
CA PHE A 26 -7.91 11.29 13.49
C PHE A 26 -8.66 12.38 12.72
N ASN A 27 -8.44 13.63 13.13
CA ASN A 27 -8.99 14.82 12.50
C ASN A 27 -7.94 15.47 11.58
N PRO A 28 -8.23 15.58 10.25
CA PRO A 28 -7.31 16.21 9.29
C PRO A 28 -6.89 17.65 9.60
N GLU A 29 -7.70 18.40 10.35
CA GLU A 29 -7.41 19.81 10.69
C GLU A 29 -6.70 19.99 12.04
N GLU A 30 -6.87 19.03 12.95
CA GLU A 30 -6.41 19.17 14.35
C GLU A 30 -5.22 18.26 14.67
N ASP A 31 -5.12 17.12 14.00
CA ASP A 31 -4.03 16.16 14.19
C ASP A 31 -2.93 16.32 13.12
N ASN A 32 -1.78 15.70 13.36
CA ASN A 32 -0.65 15.69 12.42
C ASN A 32 -0.90 14.73 11.24
N PHE A 33 -1.98 14.95 10.50
CA PHE A 33 -2.50 14.05 9.49
C PHE A 33 -1.49 13.74 8.38
N GLU A 34 -0.76 14.76 7.90
CA GLU A 34 0.30 14.57 6.91
C GLU A 34 1.49 13.75 7.46
N GLU A 35 1.90 13.99 8.70
CA GLU A 35 3.00 13.23 9.32
C GLU A 35 2.61 11.76 9.52
N LEU A 36 1.38 11.50 9.92
CA LEU A 36 0.85 10.14 10.05
C LEU A 36 0.79 9.42 8.71
N LYS A 37 0.46 10.11 7.62
CA LYS A 37 0.52 9.53 6.27
C LYS A 37 1.95 9.21 5.86
N ASP A 38 2.89 10.15 6.06
CA ASP A 38 4.31 9.94 5.76
C ASP A 38 4.90 8.74 6.54
N GLU A 39 4.38 8.47 7.74
CA GLU A 39 4.76 7.30 8.55
C GLU A 39 4.12 6.00 8.04
N LEU A 40 2.86 6.04 7.61
CA LEU A 40 2.11 4.85 7.18
C LEU A 40 2.37 4.44 5.74
N GLU A 41 2.60 5.39 4.82
CA GLU A 41 2.87 5.14 3.40
C GLU A 41 3.97 4.09 3.18
N PRO A 42 5.19 4.20 3.75
CA PRO A 42 6.22 3.19 3.53
C PRO A 42 5.82 1.80 4.06
N ILE A 43 5.02 1.74 5.13
CA ILE A 43 4.55 0.47 5.72
C ILE A 43 3.51 -0.18 4.80
N LEU A 44 2.60 0.63 4.25
CA LEU A 44 1.61 0.18 3.27
C LEU A 44 2.30 -0.34 2.00
N ILE A 45 3.24 0.43 1.45
CA ILE A 45 4.02 0.03 0.26
C ILE A 45 4.75 -1.29 0.52
N ASP A 46 5.43 -1.43 1.66
CA ASP A 46 6.10 -2.68 2.02
C ASP A 46 5.11 -3.85 2.08
N ARG A 47 3.92 -3.65 2.64
CA ARG A 47 2.86 -4.67 2.69
C ARG A 47 2.39 -5.07 1.28
N ILE A 48 2.11 -4.10 0.41
CA ILE A 48 1.74 -4.35 -0.99
C ILE A 48 2.85 -5.17 -1.67
N MET A 49 4.10 -4.74 -1.53
CA MET A 49 5.23 -5.40 -2.16
C MET A 49 5.43 -6.83 -1.64
N VAL A 50 5.31 -7.08 -0.34
CA VAL A 50 5.34 -8.44 0.21
C VAL A 50 4.26 -9.30 -0.43
N ARG A 51 3.01 -8.82 -0.47
CA ARG A 51 1.87 -9.56 -1.03
C ARG A 51 2.03 -9.81 -2.54
N VAL A 52 2.53 -8.83 -3.28
CA VAL A 52 2.85 -8.96 -4.70
C VAL A 52 3.88 -10.07 -4.89
N PHE A 53 4.99 -10.02 -4.16
CA PHE A 53 6.02 -11.04 -4.28
C PHE A 53 5.49 -12.42 -3.88
N GLU A 54 4.67 -12.55 -2.84
CA GLU A 54 4.00 -13.81 -2.48
C GLU A 54 3.20 -14.42 -3.64
N LYS A 55 2.50 -13.59 -4.42
CA LYS A 55 1.73 -14.05 -5.60
C LYS A 55 2.61 -14.42 -6.79
N LEU A 56 3.76 -13.79 -6.95
CA LEU A 56 4.67 -14.08 -8.06
C LEU A 56 5.47 -15.37 -7.83
N THR A 57 5.69 -16.12 -8.91
CA THR A 57 6.64 -17.24 -8.94
C THR A 57 8.09 -16.73 -8.85
N GLU A 58 9.03 -17.59 -8.44
CA GLU A 58 10.45 -17.19 -8.33
C GLU A 58 11.04 -16.60 -9.63
N PRO A 59 10.77 -17.14 -10.85
CA PRO A 59 11.22 -16.51 -12.09
C PRO A 59 10.62 -15.12 -12.30
N GLN A 60 9.32 -14.96 -12.04
CA GLN A 60 8.63 -13.67 -12.17
C GLN A 60 9.20 -12.63 -11.20
N ARG A 61 9.45 -13.01 -9.94
CA ARG A 61 10.10 -12.16 -8.93
C ARG A 61 11.47 -11.67 -9.43
N LYS A 62 12.29 -12.56 -10.00
CA LYS A 62 13.61 -12.19 -10.55
C LYS A 62 13.51 -11.21 -11.70
N GLU A 63 12.49 -11.33 -12.55
CA GLU A 63 12.29 -10.38 -13.65
C GLU A 63 11.88 -9.00 -13.14
N VAL A 64 11.00 -8.96 -12.13
CA VAL A 64 10.55 -7.71 -11.49
C VAL A 64 11.70 -7.05 -10.72
N MET A 65 12.47 -7.80 -9.93
CA MET A 65 13.64 -7.28 -9.19
C MET A 65 14.67 -6.64 -10.12
N LYS A 66 14.94 -7.22 -11.29
CA LYS A 66 15.86 -6.62 -12.28
C LYS A 66 15.40 -5.25 -12.78
N LEU A 67 14.09 -4.98 -12.80
CA LEU A 67 13.57 -3.67 -13.20
C LEU A 67 13.77 -2.67 -12.06
N PHE A 68 13.55 -3.06 -10.81
CA PHE A 68 13.88 -2.23 -9.65
C PHE A 68 15.37 -1.93 -9.53
N ASP A 69 16.24 -2.94 -9.68
CA ASP A 69 17.70 -2.78 -9.67
C ASP A 69 18.21 -1.84 -10.79
N ALA A 70 17.43 -1.69 -11.86
CA ALA A 70 17.72 -0.82 -13.00
C ALA A 70 17.02 0.55 -12.91
N GLU A 71 16.45 0.91 -11.75
CA GLU A 71 15.71 2.16 -11.51
C GLU A 71 14.52 2.35 -12.49
N LYS A 72 13.90 1.23 -12.90
CA LYS A 72 12.75 1.18 -13.81
C LYS A 72 11.48 0.80 -13.07
N GLU A 73 11.20 1.49 -11.96
CA GLU A 73 10.04 1.26 -11.09
C GLU A 73 8.72 1.24 -11.88
N ALA A 74 8.54 2.20 -12.78
CA ALA A 74 7.34 2.32 -13.59
C ALA A 74 7.11 1.10 -14.50
N GLU A 75 8.17 0.52 -15.07
CA GLU A 75 8.10 -0.72 -15.86
C GLU A 75 7.89 -1.94 -14.95
N ALA A 76 8.45 -1.92 -13.73
CA ALA A 76 8.28 -2.98 -12.74
C ALA A 76 6.81 -3.10 -12.31
N LEU A 77 6.17 -1.96 -12.01
CA LEU A 77 4.76 -1.89 -11.62
C LEU A 77 3.82 -2.32 -12.77
N GLU A 78 4.03 -1.83 -14.00
CA GLU A 78 3.26 -2.28 -15.16
C GLU A 78 3.40 -3.80 -15.39
N LYS A 79 4.57 -4.36 -15.11
CA LYS A 79 4.81 -5.79 -15.23
C LYS A 79 4.11 -6.57 -14.11
N ILE A 80 4.13 -6.08 -12.87
CA ILE A 80 3.40 -6.67 -11.74
C ILE A 80 1.90 -6.74 -12.06
N GLU A 81 1.31 -5.63 -12.52
CA GLU A 81 -0.11 -5.53 -12.89
C GLU A 81 -0.52 -6.60 -13.91
N LYS A 82 0.34 -6.87 -14.89
CA LYS A 82 0.11 -7.91 -15.91
C LYS A 82 0.32 -9.35 -15.43
N LEU A 83 1.14 -9.54 -14.41
CA LEU A 83 1.49 -10.87 -13.89
C LEU A 83 0.49 -11.38 -12.86
N ILE A 84 -0.24 -10.48 -12.19
CA ILE A 84 -1.25 -10.79 -11.19
C ILE A 84 -2.65 -10.67 -11.83
N PRO A 85 -3.39 -11.78 -12.01
CA PRO A 85 -4.78 -11.71 -12.47
C PRO A 85 -5.65 -10.93 -11.47
N ASN A 86 -6.57 -10.10 -11.98
CA ASN A 86 -7.43 -9.21 -11.17
C ASN A 86 -6.62 -8.35 -10.19
N TYR A 87 -5.58 -7.67 -10.68
CA TYR A 87 -4.70 -6.85 -9.83
C TYR A 87 -5.45 -5.87 -8.92
N ASP A 88 -6.49 -5.21 -9.42
CA ASP A 88 -7.30 -4.27 -8.62
C ASP A 88 -8.00 -4.95 -7.43
N GLU A 89 -8.58 -6.14 -7.64
CA GLU A 89 -9.24 -6.92 -6.58
C GLU A 89 -8.21 -7.46 -5.58
N PHE A 90 -7.04 -7.87 -6.08
CA PHE A 90 -5.92 -8.25 -5.23
C PHE A 90 -5.46 -7.08 -4.35
N LEU A 91 -5.27 -5.89 -4.92
CA LEU A 91 -4.82 -4.69 -4.20
C LEU A 91 -5.86 -4.25 -3.17
N ALA A 92 -7.15 -4.25 -3.53
CA ALA A 92 -8.24 -3.97 -2.60
C ALA A 92 -8.22 -4.91 -1.38
N GLY A 93 -7.93 -6.20 -1.58
CA GLY A 93 -7.78 -7.15 -0.47
C GLY A 93 -6.58 -6.84 0.43
N VAL A 94 -5.46 -6.36 -0.12
CA VAL A 94 -4.31 -5.93 0.68
C VAL A 94 -4.66 -4.70 1.53
N PHE A 95 -5.40 -3.74 0.97
CA PHE A 95 -5.87 -2.56 1.68
C PHE A 95 -6.84 -2.89 2.80
N GLU A 96 -7.81 -3.79 2.55
CA GLU A 96 -8.75 -4.27 3.56
C GLU A 96 -8.02 -4.96 4.73
N GLU A 97 -7.09 -5.88 4.43
CA GLU A 97 -6.26 -6.54 5.45
C GLU A 97 -5.45 -5.52 6.28
N PHE A 98 -4.82 -4.54 5.63
CA PHE A 98 -4.04 -3.51 6.31
C PHE A 98 -4.92 -2.65 7.22
N GLN A 99 -6.09 -2.24 6.72
CA GLN A 99 -7.06 -1.46 7.48
C GLN A 99 -7.55 -2.21 8.73
N GLU A 100 -7.96 -3.48 8.58
CA GLU A 100 -8.42 -4.31 9.70
C GLU A 100 -7.33 -4.46 10.77
N GLU A 101 -6.10 -4.77 10.36
CA GLU A 101 -4.96 -4.90 11.28
C GLU A 101 -4.67 -3.58 12.00
N TYR A 102 -4.67 -2.44 11.29
CA TYR A 102 -4.40 -1.14 11.87
C TYR A 102 -5.45 -0.74 12.92
N LEU A 103 -6.73 -0.83 12.55
CA LEU A 103 -7.83 -0.45 13.44
C LEU A 103 -7.92 -1.37 14.67
N ALA A 104 -7.72 -2.67 14.51
CA ALA A 104 -7.71 -3.61 15.63
C ALA A 104 -6.58 -3.31 16.62
N ASN A 105 -5.38 -2.94 16.13
CA ASN A 105 -4.27 -2.57 17.00
C ASN A 105 -4.53 -1.26 17.76
N MET A 106 -5.24 -0.31 17.16
CA MET A 106 -5.68 0.92 17.84
C MET A 106 -6.66 0.61 18.98
N GLU A 107 -7.68 -0.22 18.74
CA GLU A 107 -8.64 -0.62 19.77
C GLU A 107 -7.98 -1.33 20.97
N LEU A 108 -7.02 -2.23 20.70
CA LEU A 108 -6.26 -2.92 21.75
C LEU A 108 -5.40 -1.95 22.58
N SER A 109 -4.83 -0.91 21.96
CA SER A 109 -4.00 0.06 22.66
C SER A 109 -4.80 0.93 23.65
N GLU A 110 -6.10 1.17 23.40
CA GLU A 110 -6.97 1.91 24.31
C GLU A 110 -7.50 1.07 25.50
N GLU A 111 -7.50 -0.27 25.37
CA GLU A 111 -7.95 -1.18 26.44
C GLU A 111 -6.87 -1.45 27.48
N ASP A 112 -5.58 -1.43 27.11
CA ASP A 112 -4.46 -1.67 28.03
C ASP A 112 -4.13 -0.46 28.94
N GLU A 113 -4.73 0.71 28.70
CA GLU A 113 -4.56 1.92 29.53
C GLU A 113 -5.63 2.11 30.63
N LYS A 114 -6.52 1.13 30.86
CA LYS A 114 -7.56 1.17 31.92
C LYS A 114 -7.28 0.27 33.12
#